data_AF-A0A126ZM23-F1
#
_entry.id   AF-A0A126ZM23-F1
#
_cell.length_a   1.000
_cell.length_b   1.000
_cell.length_c   1.000
_cell.angle_alpha   90.00
_cell.angle_beta   90.00
_cell.angle_gamma   90.00
#
_symmetry.space_group_name_H-M   'P 1'
#
loop_
_entity.id
_entity.type
_entity.pdbx_description
1 polymer ?
#
loop_
_entity_poly.entity_id
_entity_poly.type
_entity_poly.pdbx_seq_one_letter_code
_entity_poly.pdbx_strand_id
1 'polypeptide(L)' 'MVSLAAILALLNHRKNRVLRIAEAALPESQFRAFRGLLLDEFGREGLETDLERLMVERDGGVDRAGRYVQRKEVPNE' A
#
# COMPACT_ATOMS: atom_id res chain seq x y z
N MET A 1 4.76 -17.53 1.27
CA MET A 1 5.19 -16.15 0.94
C MET A 1 4.01 -15.22 1.15
N VAL A 2 4.24 -14.03 1.70
CA VAL A 2 3.16 -13.03 1.88
C VAL A 2 2.98 -12.27 0.57
N SER A 3 1.75 -12.18 0.06
CA SER A 3 1.44 -11.43 -1.17
C SER A 3 1.02 -9.99 -0.84
N LEU A 4 1.29 -9.07 -1.77
CA LEU A 4 0.81 -7.68 -1.69
C LEU A 4 -0.71 -7.63 -1.47
N ALA A 5 -1.47 -8.44 -2.21
CA ALA A 5 -2.92 -8.52 -2.07
C ALA A 5 -3.37 -8.88 -0.65
N ALA A 6 -2.65 -9.79 0.03
CA ALA A 6 -2.94 -10.13 1.43
C ALA A 6 -2.66 -8.97 2.38
N ILE A 7 -1.59 -8.20 2.14
CA ILE A 7 -1.24 -7.01 2.93
C ILE A 7 -2.31 -5.92 2.73
N LEU A 8 -2.70 -5.64 1.49
CA LEU A 8 -3.71 -4.63 1.17
C LEU A 8 -5.09 -4.98 1.74
N ALA A 9 -5.46 -6.27 1.75
CA ALA A 9 -6.70 -6.72 2.38
C ALA A 9 -6.71 -6.45 3.89
N LEU A 10 -5.60 -6.73 4.59
CA LEU A 10 -5.44 -6.43 6.01
C LEU A 10 -5.44 -4.92 6.28
N LEU A 11 -4.78 -4.13 5.43
CA LEU A 11 -4.77 -2.67 5.53
C LEU A 11 -6.20 -2.10 5.38
N ASN A 12 -6.94 -2.53 4.37
CA ASN A 12 -8.33 -2.14 4.16
C ASN A 12 -9.24 -2.51 5.34
N HIS A 13 -9.06 -3.71 5.90
CA HIS A 13 -9.80 -4.10 7.10
C HIS A 13 -9.54 -3.15 8.28
N ARG A 14 -8.28 -2.75 8.49
CA ARG A 14 -7.89 -1.81 9.55
C ARG A 14 -8.43 -0.41 9.30
N LYS A 15 -8.31 0.13 8.08
CA LYS A 15 -8.89 1.43 7.67
C LYS A 15 -10.38 1.49 7.99
N ASN A 16 -11.14 0.46 7.61
CA ASN A 16 -12.58 0.39 7.87
C ASN A 16 -12.92 0.35 9.37
N ARG A 17 -12.07 -0.26 10.21
CA ARG A 17 -12.28 -0.24 11.66
C ARG A 17 -12.03 1.16 12.23
N VAL A 18 -10.96 1.82 11.81
CA VAL A 18 -10.63 3.19 12.26
C VAL A 18 -11.70 4.18 11.82
N LEU A 19 -12.16 4.11 10.57
CA LEU A 19 -13.23 4.95 10.06
C LEU A 19 -14.54 4.79 10.85
N ARG A 20 -14.92 3.56 11.21
CA ARG A 20 -16.12 3.32 12.04
C ARG A 20 -16.00 3.93 13.44
N ILE A 21 -14.82 3.85 14.05
CA ILE A 21 -14.58 4.47 15.36
C ILE A 21 -14.68 5.99 15.23
N ALA A 22 -14.07 6.57 14.19
CA ALA A 22 -14.12 8.01 13.94
C ALA A 22 -15.54 8.51 13.66
N GLU A 23 -16.33 7.77 12.87
CA GLU A 23 -17.73 8.08 12.58
C GLU A 23 -18.59 8.14 13.85
N ALA A 24 -18.33 7.25 14.82
CA ALA A 24 -19.03 7.26 16.10
C ALA A 24 -18.57 8.37 17.06
N ALA A 25 -17.35 8.90 16.88
CA ALA A 25 -16.72 9.83 17.81
C ALA A 25 -16.73 11.29 17.32
N LEU A 26 -16.88 11.53 16.02
CA LEU A 26 -16.70 12.85 15.42
C LEU A 26 -18.01 13.42 14.85
N PRO A 27 -18.22 14.74 14.92
CA PRO A 27 -19.22 15.41 14.10
C PRO A 27 -19.00 15.18 12.61
N GLU A 28 -20.07 15.21 11.82
CA GLU A 28 -20.03 14.83 10.39
C GLU A 28 -18.96 15.58 9.57
N SER A 29 -18.80 16.89 9.78
CA SER A 29 -17.79 17.70 9.09
C SER A 29 -16.36 17.24 9.41
N GLN A 30 -16.10 16.89 10.67
CA GLN A 30 -14.80 16.41 11.13
C GLN A 30 -14.55 14.98 10.64
N PHE A 31 -15.58 14.12 10.65
CA PHE A 31 -15.47 12.77 10.09
C PHE A 31 -15.13 12.80 8.60
N ARG A 32 -15.77 13.68 7.81
CA ARG A 32 -15.46 13.83 6.38
C ARG A 32 -14.01 14.25 6.15
N ALA A 33 -13.51 15.22 6.91
CA ALA A 33 -12.11 15.64 6.84
C ALA A 33 -11.14 14.52 7.24
N PHE A 34 -11.43 13.83 8.35
CA PHE A 34 -10.64 12.70 8.83
C PHE A 34 -10.60 11.55 7.80
N ARG A 35 -11.75 11.22 7.20
CA ARG A 35 -11.84 10.20 6.15
C ARG A 35 -10.98 10.55 4.94
N GLY A 36 -10.96 11.81 4.52
CA GLY A 36 -10.07 12.27 3.44
C GLY A 36 -8.62 11.99 3.79
N LEU A 37 -8.14 12.56 4.90
CA LEU A 37 -6.76 12.38 5.37
C LEU A 37 -6.36 10.90 5.51
N LEU A 38 -7.23 10.07 6.06
CA LEU A 38 -6.96 8.64 6.22
C LEU A 38 -6.86 7.91 4.88
N LEU A 39 -7.66 8.28 3.88
CA LEU A 39 -7.59 7.69 2.55
C LEU A 39 -6.40 8.20 1.73
N ASP A 40 -6.00 9.46 1.94
CA ASP A 40 -4.81 10.02 1.29
C ASP A 40 -3.55 9.32 1.82
N GLU A 41 -3.42 9.18 3.15
CA GLU A 41 -2.26 8.57 3.79
C GLU A 41 -2.17 7.04 3.56
N PHE A 42 -3.30 6.33 3.68
CA PHE A 42 -3.31 4.86 3.69
C PHE A 42 -3.96 4.24 2.44
N GLY A 43 -4.33 5.05 1.46
CA GLY A 43 -4.90 4.59 0.19
C GLY A 43 -3.87 4.58 -0.93
N ARG A 44 -4.37 4.73 -2.15
CA ARG A 44 -3.57 4.64 -3.37
C ARG A 44 -2.55 5.76 -3.54
N GLU A 45 -2.79 6.93 -2.95
CA GLU A 45 -1.84 8.04 -3.04
C GLU A 45 -0.73 7.99 -1.98
N GLY A 46 -0.88 7.13 -0.96
CA GLY A 46 0.10 6.93 0.10
C GLY A 46 0.55 5.49 0.21
N LEU A 47 0.31 4.88 1.37
CA LEU A 47 0.94 3.61 1.77
C LEU A 47 0.68 2.44 0.80
N GLU A 48 -0.45 2.37 0.10
CA GLU A 48 -0.68 1.27 -0.86
C GLU A 48 0.34 1.29 -2.00
N THR A 49 0.65 2.49 -2.54
CA THR A 49 1.66 2.66 -3.60
C THR A 49 3.06 2.38 -3.09
N ASP A 50 3.40 2.79 -1.86
CA ASP A 50 4.70 2.50 -1.28
C ASP A 50 4.92 0.99 -1.08
N LEU A 51 3.88 0.27 -0.66
CA LEU A 51 3.92 -1.19 -0.55
C LEU A 51 4.03 -1.87 -1.91
N GLU A 52 3.35 -1.36 -2.93
CA GLU A 52 3.48 -1.83 -4.32
C GLU A 52 4.92 -1.71 -4.81
N ARG A 53 5.54 -0.53 -4.62
CA ARG A 53 6.94 -0.28 -4.99
C ARG A 53 7.91 -1.21 -4.26
N LEU A 54 7.75 -1.37 -2.95
CA LEU A 54 8.61 -2.24 -2.14
C LEU A 54 8.51 -3.71 -2.54
N MET A 55 7.31 -4.20 -2.88
CA MET A 55 7.12 -5.57 -3.34
C MET A 55 7.71 -5.78 -4.74
N VAL A 56 7.58 -4.79 -5.63
CA VAL A 56 8.23 -4.80 -6.94
C VAL A 56 9.75 -4.82 -6.83
N GLU A 57 10.35 -3.93 -6.03
CA GLU A 57 11.80 -3.87 -5.82
C GLU A 57 12.37 -5.16 -5.20
N ARG A 58 11.60 -5.79 -4.31
CA ARG A 58 11.94 -7.08 -3.71
C ARG A 58 12.00 -8.20 -4.76
N ASP A 59 11.08 -8.19 -5.71
CA ASP A 59 10.91 -9.28 -6.69
C ASP A 59 11.73 -9.02 -7.99
N GLY A 60 12.19 -7.80 -8.24
CA GLY A 60 13.06 -7.44 -9.37
C GLY A 60 13.97 -6.25 -9.06
N GLY A 61 15.28 -6.43 -9.24
CA GLY A 61 16.25 -5.34 -9.09
C GLY A 61 15.97 -4.25 -10.13
N VAL A 62 15.69 -3.04 -9.67
CA VAL A 62 15.49 -1.86 -10.52
C VAL A 62 16.84 -1.17 -10.71
N ASP A 63 17.22 -0.88 -11.95
CA ASP A 63 18.46 -0.15 -12.23
C ASP A 63 18.35 1.35 -11.88
N ARG A 64 19.46 2.08 -11.91
CA ARG A 64 19.52 3.54 -11.63
C ARG A 64 18.64 4.39 -12.55
N ALA A 65 18.10 3.83 -13.63
CA ALA A 65 17.23 4.50 -14.58
C ALA A 65 15.74 4.12 -14.42
N GLY A 66 15.39 3.37 -13.36
CA GLY A 66 14.00 2.98 -13.09
C GLY A 66 13.51 1.83 -13.98
N ARG A 67 14.40 1.11 -14.68
CA ARG A 67 14.03 -0.01 -15.54
C ARG A 67 14.11 -1.33 -14.79
N TYR A 68 13.10 -2.17 -15.02
CA TYR A 68 13.04 -3.53 -14.49
C TYR A 68 14.19 -4.37 -15.06
N VAL A 69 15.06 -4.89 -14.20
CA VAL A 69 16.07 -5.86 -14.60
C VAL A 69 15.54 -7.25 -14.26
N GLN A 70 15.10 -8.00 -15.28
CA GLN A 70 14.86 -9.43 -15.12
C GLN A 70 16.17 -10.10 -14.72
N ARG A 71 16.18 -10.78 -13.56
CA ARG A 71 17.30 -11.64 -13.17
C ARG A 71 17.40 -12.77 -14.21
N LYS A 72 18.30 -12.64 -15.18
CA LYS A 72 18.65 -13.77 -16.05
C LYS A 72 19.35 -14.80 -15.17
N GLU A 73 18.69 -15.93 -14.96
CA GLU A 73 19.38 -17.15 -14.52
C GLU A 73 20.45 -17.46 -15.57
N VAL A 74 21.71 -17.41 -15.16
CA VAL A 74 22.84 -17.83 -15.99
C VAL A 74 22.75 -19.36 -16.08
N PRO A 75 22.62 -19.95 -17.29
CA PRO A 75 22.70 -21.39 -17.45
C PRO A 75 24.08 -21.86 -17.02
N ASN A 76 24.12 -22.85 -16.13
CA ASN A 76 25.34 -23.49 -15.72
C ASN A 76 25.67 -24.54 -16.79
N GLU A 77 26.66 -24.26 -17.64
CA GLU A 77 27.32 -25.22 -18.53
C GLU A 77 28.81 -25.31 -18.19
#